data_AF-A0A4Q4M0N3-F1
#
_entry.id   AF-A0A4Q4M0N3-F1
#
_cell.length_a   1.000
_cell.length_b   1.000
_cell.length_c   1.000
_cell.angle_alpha   90.00
_cell.angle_beta   90.00
_cell.angle_gamma   90.00
#
_symmetry.space_group_name_H-M   'P 1'
#
loop_
_entity.id
_entity.type
_entity.pdbx_description
1 polymer ?
#
loop_
_entity_poly.entity_id
_entity_poly.type
_entity_poly.pdbx_seq_one_letter_code
_entity_poly.pdbx_strand_id
1 'polypeptide(L)'
;MCINSSACSTFPGARVKPSISCVDPATNHDTCSYTCTNGIEIDQPLDPFSSITNGSSGPGLENNSACQADKDLLMTQIEDLTEDQQTHLNRQQVSLDQISTYQNTYNYQGCFTDAADHVLNAIKEVADENLTVEKCAIMCKDYKHFGINYGQYCMCGDKFANPTKEVTETDCNSLCGGNKQQKCGGNSRLSIYSKPVKNSV
;
A
#
# COMPACT_ATOMS: atom_id res chain seq x y z
N MET A 1 32.58 11.14 -3.04
CA MET A 1 34.00 11.10 -2.61
C MET A 1 34.82 11.87 -3.63
N CYS A 2 35.40 13.03 -3.28
CA CYS A 2 36.44 13.68 -4.10
C CYS A 2 37.76 13.51 -3.35
N ILE A 3 38.57 12.54 -3.76
CA ILE A 3 39.89 12.32 -3.18
C ILE A 3 40.87 13.13 -4.00
N ASN A 4 41.38 14.20 -3.41
CA ASN A 4 42.38 15.05 -4.02
C ASN A 4 43.70 14.26 -4.08
N SER A 5 44.14 13.92 -5.29
CA SER A 5 45.31 13.05 -5.56
C SER A 5 46.67 13.70 -5.22
N SER A 6 46.65 14.80 -4.46
CA SER A 6 47.77 15.73 -4.27
C SER A 6 48.53 15.54 -2.94
N ALA A 7 48.03 14.69 -2.03
CA ALA A 7 48.60 14.55 -0.69
C ALA A 7 49.90 13.71 -0.61
N CYS A 8 50.35 13.11 -1.72
CA CYS A 8 51.52 12.22 -1.73
C CYS A 8 52.71 12.77 -2.51
N SER A 9 52.81 14.09 -2.66
CA SER A 9 53.91 14.74 -3.38
C SER A 9 54.59 15.80 -2.52
N THR A 10 55.39 15.38 -1.53
CA THR A 10 56.50 16.20 -1.02
C THR A 10 57.35 15.42 -0.01
N PHE A 11 58.28 14.58 -0.51
CA PHE A 11 59.55 14.37 0.17
C PHE A 11 60.65 14.14 -0.88
N PRO A 12 61.79 14.86 -0.80
CA PRO A 12 62.88 14.67 -1.74
C PRO A 12 63.63 13.37 -1.40
N GLY A 13 63.47 12.32 -2.22
CA GLY A 13 64.41 11.19 -2.22
C GLY A 13 63.88 9.78 -2.47
N ALA A 14 62.56 9.51 -2.47
CA ALA A 14 62.07 8.13 -2.61
C ALA A 14 61.57 7.82 -4.03
N ARG A 15 62.29 6.96 -4.77
CA ARG A 15 61.88 6.42 -6.08
C ARG A 15 60.99 5.19 -5.93
N VAL A 16 59.80 5.32 -5.36
CA VAL A 16 58.76 4.29 -5.53
C VAL A 16 57.43 4.96 -5.81
N LYS A 17 56.81 4.56 -6.92
CA LYS A 17 55.51 5.05 -7.36
C LYS A 17 54.44 4.43 -6.45
N PRO A 18 53.55 5.20 -5.81
CA PRO A 18 52.46 4.63 -5.05
C PRO A 18 51.55 3.84 -5.99
N SER A 19 51.25 2.58 -5.64
CA SER A 19 50.29 1.76 -6.36
C SER A 19 49.04 1.61 -5.50
N ILE A 20 47.93 2.14 -5.99
CA ILE A 20 46.60 1.79 -5.49
C ILE A 20 46.25 0.41 -6.07
N SER A 21 45.94 -0.55 -5.20
CA SER A 21 45.24 -1.77 -5.59
C SER A 21 43.95 -1.85 -4.78
N CYS A 22 42.83 -1.80 -5.48
CA CYS A 22 41.52 -2.04 -4.91
C CYS A 22 41.16 -3.49 -5.23
N VAL A 23 41.07 -4.35 -4.22
CA VAL A 23 40.44 -5.66 -4.35
C VAL A 23 39.49 -5.82 -3.16
N ASP A 24 38.18 -5.80 -3.44
CA ASP A 24 37.15 -6.23 -2.47
C ASP A 24 36.63 -7.60 -2.94
N PRO A 25 36.85 -8.69 -2.19
CA PRO A 25 36.37 -10.00 -2.59
C PRO A 25 34.89 -10.30 -2.25
N ALA A 26 34.12 -9.47 -1.53
CA ALA A 26 32.81 -9.97 -1.07
C ALA A 26 31.65 -9.01 -0.69
N THR A 27 31.84 -7.73 -0.32
CA THR A 27 30.73 -7.04 0.40
C THR A 27 30.69 -5.50 0.24
N ASN A 28 30.06 -5.04 -0.84
CA ASN A 28 29.47 -3.72 -1.13
C ASN A 28 29.53 -2.60 -0.03
N HIS A 29 30.72 -2.16 0.38
CA HIS A 29 30.96 -0.95 1.18
C HIS A 29 32.22 -0.22 0.69
N ASP A 30 32.19 1.11 0.71
CA ASP A 30 33.31 1.98 0.31
C ASP A 30 34.42 2.00 1.36
N THR A 31 35.31 1.01 1.35
CA THR A 31 36.56 1.06 2.13
C THR A 31 37.78 1.06 1.20
N CYS A 32 38.38 2.23 0.99
CA CYS A 32 39.75 2.34 0.46
C CYS A 32 40.73 2.36 1.63
N SER A 33 41.62 1.36 1.72
CA SER A 33 42.78 1.42 2.62
C SER A 33 43.97 2.03 1.88
N TYR A 34 44.67 2.97 2.52
CA TYR A 34 45.92 3.55 2.02
C TYR A 34 47.06 3.09 2.91
N THR A 35 48.06 2.42 2.33
CA THR A 35 49.30 2.08 3.04
C THR A 35 50.39 3.07 2.63
N CYS A 36 50.77 3.96 3.54
CA CYS A 36 52.02 4.71 3.43
C CYS A 36 53.11 3.87 4.12
N THR A 37 54.15 3.51 3.37
CA THR A 37 55.22 2.64 3.86
C THR A 37 55.98 3.33 5.00
N ASN A 38 55.65 2.98 6.23
CA ASN A 38 56.53 2.97 7.40
C ASN A 38 55.94 2.15 8.57
N GLY A 39 55.25 1.04 8.26
CA GLY A 39 54.99 -0.02 9.24
C GLY A 39 54.11 0.33 10.44
N ILE A 40 53.25 1.34 10.34
CA ILE A 40 52.21 1.63 11.34
C ILE A 40 50.87 1.25 10.73
N GLU A 41 50.33 0.10 11.13
CA GLU A 41 48.92 -0.22 10.96
C GLU A 41 48.12 0.64 11.94
N ILE A 42 47.31 1.54 11.42
CA ILE A 42 46.29 2.24 12.22
C ILE A 42 44.98 1.49 12.01
N ASP A 43 44.78 0.45 12.82
CA ASP A 43 43.48 -0.22 12.95
C ASP A 43 42.63 0.57 13.94
N GLN A 44 42.06 1.69 13.47
CA GLN A 44 40.95 2.32 14.20
C GLN A 44 39.80 2.64 13.24
N PRO A 45 38.56 2.26 13.60
CA PRO A 45 37.39 2.70 12.87
C PRO A 45 37.29 4.23 13.01
N LEU A 46 37.35 4.93 11.89
CA LEU A 46 37.16 6.38 11.86
C LEU A 46 35.69 6.67 12.18
N ASP A 47 35.41 7.07 13.43
CA ASP A 47 34.16 7.74 13.79
C ASP A 47 34.14 9.11 13.09
N PRO A 48 33.19 9.39 12.17
CA PRO A 48 33.21 10.59 11.34
C PRO A 48 32.99 11.90 12.11
N PHE A 49 32.81 11.88 13.44
CA PHE A 49 32.52 13.07 14.25
C PHE A 49 33.47 13.32 15.44
N SER A 50 34.61 12.62 15.56
CA SER A 50 35.56 12.94 16.62
C SER A 50 36.44 14.15 16.24
N SER A 51 36.13 15.30 16.85
CA SER A 51 36.93 16.52 16.79
C SER A 51 38.32 16.29 17.39
N ILE A 52 39.35 16.18 16.55
CA ILE A 52 40.75 16.21 16.99
C ILE A 52 41.10 17.65 17.34
N THR A 53 41.01 17.98 18.63
CA THR A 53 41.74 19.12 19.20
C THR A 53 43.15 18.65 19.55
N ASN A 54 44.16 19.05 18.76
CA ASN A 54 45.38 19.70 19.26
C ASN A 54 46.43 19.95 18.18
N GLY A 55 46.69 21.24 17.94
CA GLY A 55 48.03 21.81 17.87
C GLY A 55 48.91 21.48 16.66
N SER A 56 48.76 22.23 15.57
CA SER A 56 49.88 22.93 14.92
C SER A 56 49.40 23.81 13.77
N SER A 57 49.96 25.02 13.74
CA SER A 57 49.67 26.13 12.85
C SER A 57 50.07 25.86 11.40
N GLY A 58 49.07 25.78 10.51
CA GLY A 58 49.19 25.82 9.05
C GLY A 58 48.01 26.60 8.45
N PRO A 59 48.15 27.22 7.26
CA PRO A 59 47.21 28.23 6.77
C PRO A 59 45.89 27.60 6.30
N GLY A 60 44.79 28.07 6.91
CA GLY A 60 43.44 28.04 6.35
C GLY A 60 42.82 26.66 6.13
N LEU A 61 42.14 26.14 7.15
CA LEU A 61 41.01 25.22 6.94
C LEU A 61 39.92 26.00 6.19
N GLU A 62 39.87 25.88 4.87
CA GLU A 62 38.76 26.39 4.06
C GLU A 62 37.48 25.62 4.43
N ASN A 63 36.66 26.31 5.21
CA ASN A 63 35.24 26.18 5.47
C ASN A 63 34.57 25.03 4.69
N ASN A 64 34.33 23.90 5.37
CA ASN A 64 33.56 22.76 4.85
C ASN A 64 32.04 23.08 4.72
N SER A 65 31.68 24.36 4.55
CA SER A 65 30.31 24.86 4.51
C SER A 65 29.59 24.48 3.22
N ALA A 66 30.33 24.29 2.12
CA ALA A 66 29.75 23.82 0.85
C ALA A 66 29.28 22.37 0.93
N CYS A 67 30.09 21.48 1.52
CA CYS A 67 29.72 20.07 1.72
C CYS A 67 28.60 19.92 2.76
N GLN A 68 28.60 20.77 3.79
CA GLN A 68 27.50 20.80 4.76
C GLN A 68 26.19 21.27 4.09
N ALA A 69 26.24 22.28 3.22
CA ALA A 69 25.07 22.73 2.46
C ALA A 69 24.56 21.66 1.48
N ASP A 70 25.45 20.94 0.80
CA ASP A 70 25.07 19.83 -0.10
C ASP A 70 24.47 18.64 0.66
N LYS A 71 24.99 18.34 1.86
CA LYS A 71 24.43 17.33 2.77
C LYS A 71 23.04 17.74 3.23
N ASP A 72 22.88 18.99 3.67
CA ASP A 72 21.59 19.50 4.14
C ASP A 72 20.56 19.50 2.99
N LEU A 73 20.97 19.87 1.78
CA LEU A 73 20.14 19.80 0.57
C LEU A 73 19.71 18.36 0.25
N LEU A 74 20.63 17.39 0.34
CA LEU A 74 20.33 15.99 0.07
C LEU A 74 19.38 15.42 1.14
N MET A 75 19.57 15.78 2.40
CA MET A 75 18.70 15.35 3.49
C MET A 75 17.28 15.92 3.36
N THR A 76 17.12 17.18 2.97
CA THR A 76 15.80 17.77 2.67
C THR A 76 15.14 17.09 1.48
N GLN A 77 15.89 16.77 0.41
CA GLN A 77 15.35 16.02 -0.72
C GLN A 77 14.88 14.61 -0.34
N ILE A 78 15.59 13.95 0.58
CA ILE A 78 15.19 12.64 1.11
C ILE A 78 13.92 12.76 1.95
N GLU A 79 13.80 13.80 2.79
CA GLU A 79 12.60 14.07 3.60
C GLU A 79 11.36 14.30 2.72
N ASP A 80 11.45 15.15 1.70
CA ASP A 80 10.35 15.41 0.75
C ASP A 80 9.90 14.13 0.02
N LEU A 81 10.86 13.29 -0.42
CA LEU A 81 10.56 12.02 -1.08
C LEU A 81 9.80 11.05 -0.14
N THR A 82 10.08 11.08 1.16
CA THR A 82 9.36 10.24 2.13
C THR A 82 7.94 10.72 2.40
N GLU A 83 7.68 12.02 2.39
CA GLU A 83 6.33 12.58 2.60
C GLU A 83 5.39 12.27 1.43
N ASP A 84 5.89 12.35 0.20
CA ASP A 84 5.14 11.97 -1.02
C ASP A 84 4.79 10.48 -1.02
N GLN A 85 5.74 9.62 -0.65
CA GLN A 85 5.51 8.18 -0.51
C GLN A 85 4.46 7.88 0.57
N GLN A 86 4.54 8.54 1.72
CA GLN A 86 3.55 8.39 2.79
C GLN A 86 2.16 8.85 2.34
N THR A 87 2.08 9.95 1.59
CA THR A 87 0.84 10.46 1.02
C THR A 87 0.22 9.48 0.02
N HIS A 88 1.04 8.83 -0.81
CA HIS A 88 0.59 7.78 -1.71
C HIS A 88 0.04 6.55 -0.96
N LEU A 89 0.74 6.09 0.07
CA LEU A 89 0.30 4.96 0.90
C LEU A 89 -1.01 5.29 1.64
N ASN A 90 -1.13 6.50 2.20
CA ASN A 90 -2.35 6.94 2.88
C ASN A 90 -3.55 6.99 1.91
N ARG A 91 -3.36 7.46 0.66
CA ARG A 91 -4.42 7.44 -0.36
C ARG A 91 -4.83 6.01 -0.74
N GLN A 92 -3.88 5.09 -0.83
CA GLN A 92 -4.17 3.68 -1.06
C GLN A 92 -4.92 3.06 0.13
N GLN A 93 -4.52 3.37 1.36
CA GLN A 93 -5.18 2.90 2.57
C GLN A 93 -6.62 3.40 2.66
N VAL A 94 -6.88 4.68 2.36
CA VAL A 94 -8.26 5.22 2.30
C VAL A 94 -9.11 4.47 1.27
N SER A 95 -8.53 4.13 0.13
CA SER A 95 -9.22 3.33 -0.90
C SER A 95 -9.52 1.90 -0.42
N LEU A 96 -8.59 1.28 0.32
CA LEU A 96 -8.76 -0.05 0.91
C LEU A 96 -9.80 -0.06 2.03
N ASP A 97 -9.84 0.97 2.87
CA ASP A 97 -10.82 1.12 3.95
C ASP A 97 -12.24 1.32 3.38
N GLN A 98 -12.36 2.04 2.27
CA GLN A 98 -13.62 2.13 1.52
C GLN A 98 -14.05 0.77 0.97
N ILE A 99 -13.14 0.00 0.35
CA ILE A 99 -13.42 -1.37 -0.15
C ILE A 99 -13.82 -2.32 0.99
N SER A 100 -13.14 -2.25 2.14
CA SER A 100 -13.45 -3.01 3.35
C SER A 100 -14.85 -2.70 3.89
N THR A 101 -15.24 -1.42 3.85
CA THR A 101 -16.59 -0.99 4.23
C THR A 101 -17.64 -1.58 3.28
N TYR A 102 -17.36 -1.71 1.98
CA TYR A 102 -18.28 -2.34 1.03
C TYR A 102 -18.41 -3.85 1.25
N GLN A 103 -17.33 -4.57 1.54
CA GLN A 103 -17.35 -6.03 1.78
C GLN A 103 -18.02 -6.42 3.11
N ASN A 104 -17.99 -5.56 4.13
CA ASN A 104 -18.55 -5.84 5.45
C ASN A 104 -19.97 -5.29 5.69
N THR A 105 -20.71 -4.91 4.64
CA THR A 105 -22.06 -4.31 4.79
C THR A 105 -23.22 -5.29 4.72
N TYR A 106 -22.99 -6.55 4.35
CA TYR A 106 -24.06 -7.55 4.26
C TYR A 106 -23.54 -8.98 4.29
N ASN A 107 -24.40 -9.90 4.73
CA ASN A 107 -24.13 -11.33 4.79
C ASN A 107 -25.07 -12.07 3.85
N TYR A 108 -24.54 -12.89 2.96
CA TYR A 108 -25.36 -13.81 2.16
C TYR A 108 -26.12 -14.77 3.07
N GLN A 109 -27.42 -14.94 2.82
CA GLN A 109 -28.31 -15.80 3.61
C GLN A 109 -28.64 -17.11 2.89
N GLY A 110 -28.47 -17.16 1.57
CA GLY A 110 -28.79 -18.34 0.76
C GLY A 110 -29.68 -18.02 -0.44
N CYS A 111 -30.01 -19.09 -1.17
CA CYS A 111 -30.92 -19.08 -2.30
C CYS A 111 -32.35 -19.44 -1.89
N PHE A 112 -33.31 -18.61 -2.24
CA PHE A 112 -34.70 -18.75 -1.80
C PHE A 112 -35.69 -18.73 -2.97
N THR A 113 -36.81 -19.44 -2.84
CA THR A 113 -37.90 -19.35 -3.83
C THR A 113 -38.55 -17.97 -3.82
N ASP A 114 -38.88 -17.42 -4.99
CA ASP A 114 -39.64 -16.19 -5.13
C ASP A 114 -40.96 -16.42 -5.89
N ALA A 115 -41.93 -15.53 -5.71
CA ALA A 115 -43.26 -15.61 -6.31
C ALA A 115 -43.74 -14.22 -6.76
N ALA A 116 -44.90 -14.15 -7.43
CA ALA A 116 -45.41 -12.90 -8.01
C ALA A 116 -45.59 -11.75 -6.99
N ASP A 117 -45.94 -12.06 -5.74
CA ASP A 117 -46.06 -11.05 -4.68
C ASP A 117 -44.75 -10.72 -3.96
N HIS A 118 -43.66 -11.39 -4.37
CA HIS A 118 -42.29 -11.24 -3.92
C HIS A 118 -42.05 -11.51 -2.42
N VAL A 119 -40.98 -12.23 -2.10
CA VAL A 119 -40.61 -12.47 -0.69
C VAL A 119 -40.25 -11.18 0.03
N LEU A 120 -39.53 -10.29 -0.66
CA LEU A 120 -39.18 -8.94 -0.21
C LEU A 120 -40.02 -7.94 -1.01
N ASN A 121 -40.92 -7.21 -0.34
CA ASN A 121 -41.94 -6.42 -1.02
C ASN A 121 -42.01 -4.95 -0.60
N ALA A 122 -41.07 -4.46 0.21
CA ALA A 122 -41.02 -3.03 0.57
C ALA A 122 -40.58 -2.19 -0.63
N ILE A 123 -39.59 -2.70 -1.38
CA ILE A 123 -39.34 -2.33 -2.77
C ILE A 123 -39.46 -3.63 -3.56
N LYS A 124 -40.53 -3.72 -4.35
CA LYS A 124 -40.93 -4.97 -5.00
C LYS A 124 -39.99 -5.41 -6.10
N GLU A 125 -39.57 -4.50 -6.97
CA GLU A 125 -38.69 -4.83 -8.08
C GLU A 125 -38.07 -3.56 -8.67
N VAL A 126 -36.74 -3.47 -8.67
CA VAL A 126 -35.98 -2.45 -9.39
C VAL A 126 -35.12 -3.14 -10.43
N ALA A 127 -35.41 -2.89 -11.71
CA ALA A 127 -34.67 -3.45 -12.82
C ALA A 127 -33.43 -2.60 -13.15
N ASP A 128 -32.25 -3.24 -13.22
CA ASP A 128 -31.00 -2.66 -13.73
C ASP A 128 -30.22 -3.75 -14.49
N GLU A 129 -30.06 -3.59 -15.81
CA GLU A 129 -29.28 -4.52 -16.65
C GLU A 129 -27.80 -4.56 -16.27
N ASN A 130 -27.31 -3.56 -15.54
CA ASN A 130 -25.96 -3.46 -15.02
C ASN A 130 -25.93 -3.67 -13.49
N LEU A 131 -26.89 -4.39 -12.91
CA LEU A 131 -26.97 -4.64 -11.47
C LEU A 131 -25.76 -5.45 -10.98
N THR A 132 -25.26 -5.11 -9.80
CA THR A 132 -24.30 -5.90 -9.02
C THR A 132 -24.87 -6.14 -7.62
N VAL A 133 -24.26 -7.05 -6.86
CA VAL A 133 -24.68 -7.28 -5.46
C VAL A 133 -24.55 -5.99 -4.63
N GLU A 134 -23.45 -5.26 -4.81
CA GLU A 134 -23.16 -4.00 -4.12
C GLU A 134 -24.16 -2.91 -4.49
N LYS A 135 -24.54 -2.81 -5.77
CA LYS A 135 -25.56 -1.85 -6.21
C LYS A 135 -26.89 -2.10 -5.54
N CYS A 136 -27.34 -3.36 -5.49
CA CYS A 136 -28.59 -3.70 -4.82
C CYS A 136 -28.49 -3.43 -3.31
N ALA A 137 -27.34 -3.72 -2.69
CA ALA A 137 -27.07 -3.35 -1.32
C ALA A 137 -27.18 -1.82 -1.10
N ILE A 138 -26.64 -0.99 -1.99
CA ILE A 138 -26.77 0.48 -1.87
C ILE A 138 -28.23 0.92 -2.03
N MET A 139 -28.97 0.37 -2.99
CA MET A 139 -30.39 0.68 -3.20
C MET A 139 -31.22 0.36 -1.96
N CYS A 140 -30.95 -0.78 -1.33
CA CYS A 140 -31.67 -1.23 -0.14
C CYS A 140 -31.01 -0.79 1.17
N LYS A 141 -30.21 0.29 1.20
CA LYS A 141 -29.42 0.72 2.39
C LYS A 141 -30.25 0.90 3.67
N ASP A 142 -31.52 1.26 3.53
CA ASP A 142 -32.43 1.56 4.64
C ASP A 142 -33.30 0.35 5.05
N TYR A 143 -33.04 -0.83 4.48
CA TYR A 143 -33.75 -2.08 4.78
C TYR A 143 -32.83 -3.15 5.36
N LYS A 144 -33.38 -4.02 6.21
CA LYS A 144 -32.63 -5.14 6.82
C LYS A 144 -32.20 -6.21 5.81
N HIS A 145 -32.98 -6.43 4.77
CA HIS A 145 -32.73 -7.43 3.76
C HIS A 145 -32.81 -6.85 2.36
N PHE A 146 -32.01 -7.43 1.48
CA PHE A 146 -32.17 -7.26 0.05
C PHE A 146 -32.04 -8.60 -0.66
N GLY A 147 -32.61 -8.66 -1.84
CA GLY A 147 -32.64 -9.86 -2.66
C GLY A 147 -32.42 -9.48 -4.11
N ILE A 148 -31.74 -10.37 -4.83
CA ILE A 148 -31.53 -10.22 -6.27
C ILE A 148 -32.14 -11.41 -6.99
N ASN A 149 -32.96 -11.11 -8.00
CA ASN A 149 -33.64 -12.07 -8.86
C ASN A 149 -33.11 -11.93 -10.29
N TYR A 150 -32.84 -13.07 -10.92
CA TYR A 150 -32.48 -13.20 -12.34
C TYR A 150 -31.41 -12.22 -12.87
N GLY A 151 -30.40 -11.90 -12.05
CA GLY A 151 -29.26 -11.09 -12.47
C GLY A 151 -29.49 -9.58 -12.57
N GLN A 152 -30.75 -9.12 -12.55
CA GLN A 152 -31.10 -7.75 -12.92
C GLN A 152 -32.18 -7.10 -12.06
N TYR A 153 -32.86 -7.86 -11.19
CA TYR A 153 -33.95 -7.34 -10.37
C TYR A 153 -33.54 -7.27 -8.91
N CYS A 154 -33.54 -6.06 -8.35
CA CYS A 154 -33.24 -5.79 -6.94
C CYS A 154 -34.52 -5.57 -6.13
N MET A 155 -34.56 -6.12 -4.93
CA MET A 155 -35.74 -6.14 -4.08
C MET A 155 -35.33 -5.89 -2.62
N CYS A 156 -36.13 -5.13 -1.87
CA CYS A 156 -35.80 -4.75 -0.49
C CYS A 156 -36.92 -5.11 0.49
N GLY A 157 -36.57 -5.38 1.74
CA GLY A 157 -37.55 -5.56 2.81
C GLY A 157 -36.96 -5.70 4.21
N ASP A 158 -37.74 -5.35 5.22
CA ASP A 158 -37.34 -5.54 6.63
C ASP A 158 -37.69 -6.91 7.19
N LYS A 159 -38.49 -7.67 6.45
CA LYS A 159 -38.95 -9.02 6.77
C LYS A 159 -39.28 -9.76 5.47
N PHE A 160 -39.39 -11.07 5.56
CA PHE A 160 -39.98 -11.86 4.49
C PHE A 160 -41.50 -11.71 4.59
N ALA A 161 -42.08 -10.99 3.63
CA ALA A 161 -43.49 -10.66 3.64
C ALA A 161 -44.36 -11.83 3.16
N ASN A 162 -43.78 -12.72 2.35
CA ASN A 162 -44.44 -13.89 1.79
C ASN A 162 -43.65 -15.17 2.11
N PRO A 163 -44.31 -16.34 2.14
CA PRO A 163 -43.64 -17.61 2.36
C PRO A 163 -42.53 -17.86 1.35
N THR A 164 -41.42 -18.42 1.83
CA THR A 164 -40.29 -18.81 1.00
C THR A 164 -39.65 -20.09 1.53
N LYS A 165 -38.90 -20.77 0.68
CA LYS A 165 -38.11 -21.94 1.03
C LYS A 165 -36.70 -21.75 0.51
N GLU A 166 -35.73 -22.12 1.33
CA GLU A 166 -34.35 -22.24 0.89
C GLU A 166 -34.25 -23.40 -0.13
N VAL A 167 -33.47 -23.19 -1.18
CA VAL A 167 -33.24 -24.14 -2.27
C VAL A 167 -31.75 -24.23 -2.58
N THR A 168 -31.37 -25.12 -3.50
CA THR A 168 -29.97 -25.34 -3.85
C THR A 168 -29.36 -24.11 -4.53
N GLU A 169 -28.08 -23.84 -4.27
CA GLU A 169 -27.33 -22.73 -4.90
C GLU A 169 -27.24 -22.84 -6.44
N THR A 170 -27.56 -24.00 -7.01
CA THR A 170 -27.68 -24.18 -8.46
C THR A 170 -28.85 -23.43 -9.05
N ASP A 171 -29.91 -23.20 -8.27
CA ASP A 171 -31.09 -22.44 -8.68
C ASP A 171 -30.82 -20.92 -8.68
N CYS A 172 -29.84 -20.47 -7.91
CA CYS A 172 -29.35 -19.08 -7.88
C CYS A 172 -28.04 -18.91 -8.65
N ASN A 173 -27.95 -19.45 -9.87
CA ASN A 173 -26.75 -19.42 -10.69
C ASN A 173 -26.73 -18.31 -11.77
N SER A 174 -27.73 -17.43 -11.81
CA SER A 174 -27.76 -16.33 -12.79
C SER A 174 -26.68 -15.32 -12.47
N LEU A 175 -25.88 -14.96 -13.48
CA LEU A 175 -24.82 -13.98 -13.32
C LEU A 175 -25.41 -12.59 -13.24
N CYS A 176 -24.85 -11.75 -12.37
CA CYS A 176 -25.29 -10.36 -12.28
C CYS A 176 -25.08 -9.62 -13.61
N GLY A 177 -25.96 -8.67 -13.92
CA GLY A 177 -25.88 -7.83 -15.10
C GLY A 177 -24.55 -7.11 -15.25
N GLY A 178 -24.15 -6.38 -14.21
CA GLY A 178 -22.95 -5.54 -14.16
C GLY A 178 -21.68 -6.22 -13.67
N ASN A 179 -21.75 -7.46 -13.16
CA ASN A 179 -20.57 -8.22 -12.76
C ASN A 179 -20.78 -9.74 -12.96
N LYS A 180 -20.16 -10.29 -14.01
CA LYS A 180 -20.29 -11.71 -14.38
C LYS A 180 -19.53 -12.68 -13.46
N GLN A 181 -18.79 -12.18 -12.47
CA GLN A 181 -18.15 -13.01 -11.45
C GLN A 181 -19.05 -13.24 -10.23
N GLN A 182 -20.19 -12.54 -10.15
CA GLN A 182 -21.14 -12.63 -9.04
C GLN A 182 -22.40 -13.41 -9.46
N LYS A 183 -22.97 -14.14 -8.50
CA LYS A 183 -24.28 -14.80 -8.63
C LYS A 183 -25.37 -13.91 -8.06
N CYS A 184 -26.46 -13.74 -8.80
CA CYS A 184 -27.54 -12.80 -8.54
C CYS A 184 -28.92 -13.47 -8.74
N GLY A 185 -29.16 -14.56 -7.99
CA GLY A 185 -30.43 -15.26 -8.01
C GLY A 185 -30.64 -16.10 -9.26
N GLY A 186 -31.90 -16.29 -9.64
CA GLY A 186 -32.32 -17.06 -10.79
C GLY A 186 -33.79 -16.78 -11.12
N ASN A 187 -34.33 -17.47 -12.13
CA ASN A 187 -35.72 -17.26 -12.52
C ASN A 187 -36.65 -17.66 -11.36
N SER A 188 -37.37 -16.70 -10.78
CA SER A 188 -38.17 -16.91 -9.56
C SER A 188 -37.34 -17.47 -8.39
N ARG A 189 -36.07 -17.03 -8.29
CA ARG A 189 -35.11 -17.41 -7.26
C ARG A 189 -34.36 -16.18 -6.79
N LEU A 190 -34.37 -15.96 -5.48
CA LEU A 190 -33.79 -14.83 -4.81
C LEU A 190 -32.49 -15.24 -4.12
N SER A 191 -31.37 -14.63 -4.51
CA SER A 191 -30.18 -14.59 -3.66
C SER A 191 -30.42 -13.53 -2.58
N ILE A 192 -30.66 -13.95 -1.33
CA ILE A 192 -30.99 -13.05 -0.23
C ILE A 192 -29.75 -12.72 0.59
N TYR A 193 -29.65 -11.46 0.99
CA TYR A 193 -28.61 -10.92 1.85
C TYR A 193 -29.24 -10.18 3.03
N SER A 194 -28.60 -10.26 4.20
CA SER A 194 -28.97 -9.51 5.40
C SER A 194 -27.93 -8.44 5.68
N LYS A 195 -28.36 -7.32 6.25
CA LYS A 195 -27.46 -6.26 6.70
C LYS A 195 -27.32 -6.27 8.22
N PRO A 196 -26.14 -5.95 8.77
CA PRO A 196 -26.02 -5.68 10.18
C PRO A 196 -26.96 -4.50 10.51
N VAL A 197 -27.82 -4.70 11.51
CA VAL A 197 -28.75 -3.66 11.95
C VAL A 197 -27.92 -2.46 12.39
N LYS A 198 -28.04 -1.33 11.70
CA LYS A 198 -27.48 -0.07 12.22
C LYS A 198 -28.30 0.29 13.44
N ASN A 199 -27.74 0.11 14.63
CA ASN A 199 -28.26 0.81 15.80
C ASN A 199 -28.06 2.30 15.54
N SER A 200 -29.15 3.01 15.26
CA SER A 200 -29.18 4.46 15.27
C SER A 200 -28.83 4.90 16.69
N VAL A 201 -27.60 5.36 16.90
CA VAL A 201 -27.22 6.16 18.07
C VAL A 201 -27.70 7.58 17.85
#